data_AF-A0A4Q3EBH8-F1
#
_entry.id   AF-A0A4Q3EBH8-F1
#
_cell.length_a   1.000
_cell.length_b   1.000
_cell.length_c   1.000
_cell.angle_alpha   90.00
_cell.angle_beta   90.00
_cell.angle_gamma   90.00
#
_symmetry.space_group_name_H-M   'P 1'
#
loop_
_entity.id
_entity.type
_entity.pdbx_description
1 polymer ?
#
loop_
_entity_poly.entity_id
_entity_poly.type
_entity_poly.pdbx_seq_one_letter_code
_entity_poly.pdbx_strand_id
1 'polypeptide(L)'
;MLFNSYAFFAFFIIVTSLYFIIPHANRWLLLLLASCYFYMAFVPVYILILGFTIVIDYIAGIQIEKAIGKKRKLFLTLSLIANIGVLIIFKYYNFINFNLTSFLTSLNHNNPLPYFSILLPIGLSFHTFQAMSYTIEVYRGNHPAEKHFGIYALYVMFYPQLVAGPIERPQNILYQFR
;
A
#
# COMPACT_ATOMS: atom_id res chain seq x y z
N MET A 1 -6.62 1.08 -13.71
CA MET A 1 -6.90 0.39 -14.99
C MET A 1 -7.15 -1.09 -14.73
N LEU A 2 -8.08 -1.74 -15.45
CA LEU A 2 -8.37 -3.18 -15.27
C LEU A 2 -7.39 -4.05 -16.05
N PHE A 3 -6.98 -5.19 -15.49
CA PHE A 3 -5.97 -6.09 -16.11
C PHE A 3 -6.44 -6.76 -17.38
N ASN A 4 -7.73 -7.11 -17.46
CA ASN A 4 -8.35 -7.73 -18.63
C ASN A 4 -8.81 -6.69 -19.69
N SER A 5 -8.18 -5.51 -19.74
CA SER A 5 -8.55 -4.44 -20.66
C SER A 5 -7.48 -4.21 -21.74
N TYR A 6 -7.91 -3.77 -22.93
CA TYR A 6 -6.99 -3.34 -24.00
C TYR A 6 -6.07 -2.20 -23.57
N ALA A 7 -6.55 -1.31 -22.69
CA ALA A 7 -5.73 -0.26 -22.11
C ALA A 7 -4.55 -0.83 -21.32
N PHE A 8 -4.76 -1.89 -20.53
CA PHE A 8 -3.68 -2.55 -19.79
C PHE A 8 -2.69 -3.23 -20.73
N PHE A 9 -3.18 -3.88 -21.78
CA PHE A 9 -2.31 -4.51 -22.78
C PHE A 9 -1.37 -3.48 -23.45
N ALA A 10 -1.90 -2.34 -23.88
CA ALA A 10 -1.09 -1.26 -24.46
C ALA A 10 -0.09 -0.69 -23.45
N PHE A 11 -0.55 -0.38 -22.23
CA PHE A 11 0.30 0.09 -21.14
C PHE A 11 1.45 -0.88 -20.83
N PHE A 12 1.15 -2.18 -20.74
CA PHE A 12 2.14 -3.22 -20.45
C PHE A 12 3.22 -3.28 -21.52
N ILE A 13 2.85 -3.27 -22.80
CA ILE A 13 3.81 -3.26 -23.92
C ILE A 13 4.71 -2.03 -23.85
N ILE A 14 4.13 -0.84 -23.63
CA ILE A 14 4.87 0.42 -23.56
C ILE A 14 5.86 0.39 -22.39
N VAL A 15 5.40 0.08 -21.17
CA VAL A 15 6.25 0.07 -19.98
C VAL A 15 7.35 -0.98 -20.08
N THR A 16 7.03 -2.17 -20.60
CA THR A 16 8.02 -3.25 -20.76
C THR A 16 9.07 -2.88 -21.81
N SER A 17 8.64 -2.31 -22.94
CA SER A 17 9.57 -1.85 -23.98
C SER A 17 10.51 -0.77 -23.44
N LEU A 18 9.96 0.23 -22.73
CA LEU A 18 10.75 1.28 -22.09
C LEU A 18 11.72 0.72 -21.04
N TYR A 19 11.30 -0.29 -20.28
CA TYR A 19 12.14 -0.93 -19.27
C TYR A 19 13.41 -1.54 -19.87
N PHE A 20 13.31 -2.18 -21.03
CA PHE A 20 14.47 -2.76 -21.72
C PHE A 20 15.35 -1.72 -22.44
N ILE A 21 14.80 -0.57 -22.83
CA ILE A 21 15.54 0.51 -23.50
C ILE A 21 16.30 1.39 -22.49
N ILE A 22 15.70 1.64 -21.32
CA ILE A 22 16.25 2.58 -20.32
C ILE A 22 17.43 1.96 -19.55
N PRO A 23 18.49 2.75 -19.24
CA PRO A 23 19.60 2.30 -18.41
C PRO A 23 19.16 1.78 -17.04
N HIS A 24 19.87 0.79 -16.50
CA HIS A 24 19.51 0.13 -15.24
C HIS A 24 19.21 1.11 -14.09
N ALA A 25 20.07 2.13 -13.94
CA ALA A 25 19.98 3.14 -12.89
C ALA A 25 18.64 3.91 -12.86
N ASN A 26 17.92 3.98 -13.99
CA ASN A 26 16.68 4.77 -14.12
C ASN A 26 15.43 3.89 -14.18
N ARG A 27 15.57 2.56 -14.17
CA ARG A 27 14.43 1.62 -14.28
C ARG A 27 13.47 1.75 -13.10
N TRP A 28 13.97 1.94 -11.88
CA TRP A 28 13.10 2.12 -10.71
C TRP A 28 12.18 3.34 -10.87
N LEU A 29 12.68 4.43 -11.47
CA LEU A 29 11.89 5.64 -11.67
C LEU A 29 10.81 5.44 -12.73
N LEU A 30 11.13 4.76 -13.84
CA LEU A 30 10.14 4.34 -14.84
C LEU A 30 9.04 3.50 -14.18
N LEU A 31 9.43 2.48 -13.41
CA LEU A 31 8.47 1.58 -12.77
C LEU A 31 7.61 2.31 -11.75
N LEU A 32 8.18 3.25 -10.99
CA LEU A 32 7.43 4.05 -10.02
C LEU A 32 6.39 4.94 -10.72
N LEU A 33 6.79 5.63 -11.79
CA LEU A 33 5.88 6.47 -12.57
C LEU A 33 4.78 5.63 -13.25
N ALA A 34 5.14 4.48 -13.83
CA ALA A 34 4.20 3.54 -14.41
C ALA A 34 3.20 3.03 -13.36
N SER A 35 3.67 2.68 -12.18
CA SER A 35 2.84 2.31 -11.03
C SER A 35 1.89 3.43 -10.62
N CYS A 36 2.38 4.66 -10.42
CA CYS A 36 1.54 5.82 -10.11
C CYS A 36 0.43 6.00 -11.15
N TYR A 37 0.77 5.96 -12.44
CA TYR A 37 -0.19 6.05 -13.53
C TYR A 37 -1.23 4.93 -13.48
N PHE A 38 -0.80 3.69 -13.27
CA PHE A 38 -1.68 2.53 -13.20
C PHE A 38 -2.79 2.68 -12.14
N TYR A 39 -2.43 3.17 -10.95
CA TYR A 39 -3.39 3.43 -9.87
C TYR A 39 -4.26 4.66 -10.13
N MET A 40 -3.67 5.75 -10.59
CA MET A 40 -4.41 6.98 -10.88
C MET A 40 -5.43 6.78 -12.01
N ALA A 41 -5.15 5.90 -12.97
CA ALA A 41 -6.07 5.54 -14.05
C ALA A 41 -7.32 4.79 -13.57
N PHE A 42 -7.40 4.37 -12.30
CA PHE A 42 -8.64 3.84 -11.72
C PHE A 42 -9.40 4.97 -10.99
N VAL A 43 -8.80 5.51 -9.93
CA VAL A 43 -9.29 6.73 -9.25
C VAL A 43 -8.07 7.49 -8.72
N PRO A 44 -7.80 8.72 -9.22
CA PRO A 44 -6.61 9.48 -8.86
C PRO A 44 -6.41 9.69 -7.36
N VAL A 45 -7.50 9.91 -6.63
CA VAL A 45 -7.49 10.22 -5.19
C VAL A 45 -6.84 9.12 -4.34
N TYR A 46 -6.84 7.86 -4.80
CA TYR A 46 -6.29 6.74 -4.02
C TYR A 46 -4.78 6.78 -3.85
N ILE A 47 -4.07 7.49 -4.71
CA ILE A 47 -2.63 7.73 -4.54
C ILE A 47 -2.36 8.43 -3.21
N LEU A 48 -3.28 9.24 -2.69
CA LEU A 48 -3.12 9.95 -1.43
C LEU A 48 -3.19 8.98 -0.24
N ILE A 49 -4.06 7.96 -0.32
CA ILE A 49 -4.19 6.93 0.71
C ILE A 49 -2.91 6.08 0.74
N LEU A 50 -2.43 5.64 -0.42
CA LEU A 50 -1.18 4.89 -0.53
C LEU A 50 0.02 5.75 -0.11
N GLY A 51 0.07 7.01 -0.54
CA GLY A 51 1.11 7.96 -0.15
C GLY A 51 1.15 8.16 1.37
N PHE A 52 0.00 8.27 2.02
CA PHE A 52 -0.09 8.35 3.48
C PHE A 52 0.51 7.11 4.17
N THR A 53 0.12 5.90 3.76
CA THR A 53 0.68 4.67 4.35
C THR A 53 2.18 4.53 4.07
N ILE A 54 2.61 4.85 2.84
CA ILE A 54 4.02 4.82 2.42
C ILE A 54 4.86 5.79 3.28
N VAL A 55 4.41 7.02 3.47
CA VAL A 55 5.16 8.00 4.27
C VAL A 55 5.28 7.55 5.72
N ILE A 56 4.19 7.07 6.32
CA ILE A 56 4.21 6.58 7.70
C ILE A 56 5.16 5.41 7.86
N ASP A 57 5.07 4.40 6.99
CA ASP A 57 5.85 3.19 7.13
C ASP A 57 7.31 3.35 6.73
N TYR A 58 7.61 4.26 5.79
CA TYR A 58 8.98 4.66 5.49
C TYR A 58 9.65 5.30 6.70
N ILE A 59 8.98 6.28 7.31
CA ILE A 59 9.49 6.95 8.52
C ILE A 59 9.59 5.95 9.66
N ALA A 60 8.55 5.13 9.89
CA ALA A 60 8.54 4.12 10.94
C ALA A 60 9.69 3.12 10.76
N GLY A 61 9.93 2.61 9.55
CA GLY A 61 11.05 1.71 9.26
C GLY A 61 12.40 2.30 9.67
N ILE A 62 12.69 3.54 9.26
CA ILE A 62 13.94 4.24 9.63
C ILE A 62 14.05 4.43 11.15
N GLN A 63 12.95 4.80 11.81
CA GLN A 63 12.94 5.03 13.26
C GLN A 63 13.06 3.72 14.06
N ILE A 64 12.49 2.62 13.57
CA ILE A 64 12.60 1.29 14.16
C ILE A 64 14.06 0.79 14.11
N GLU A 65 14.76 1.05 13.00
CA GLU A 65 16.17 0.68 12.83
C GLU A 65 17.07 1.49 13.78
N LYS A 66 16.82 2.80 13.91
CA LYS A 66 17.62 3.69 14.78
C LYS A 66 17.33 3.54 16.28
N ALA A 67 16.12 3.11 16.64
CA ALA A 67 15.69 3.04 18.02
C ALA A 67 16.21 1.78 18.74
N ILE A 68 16.30 1.84 20.07
CA ILE A 68 16.66 0.72 20.94
C ILE A 68 15.54 0.52 21.98
N GLY A 69 15.28 -0.74 22.34
CA GLY A 69 14.33 -1.09 23.40
C GLY A 69 12.88 -0.71 23.09
N LYS A 70 12.17 -0.13 24.07
CA LYS A 70 10.71 0.16 24.02
C LYS A 70 10.31 1.09 22.87
N LYS A 71 11.21 1.97 22.42
CA LYS A 71 10.95 2.90 21.30
C LYS A 71 10.72 2.16 19.98
N ARG A 72 11.42 1.04 19.74
CA ARG A 72 11.22 0.22 18.53
C ARG A 72 9.78 -0.30 18.46
N LYS A 73 9.28 -0.80 19.59
CA LYS A 73 7.91 -1.32 19.71
C LYS A 73 6.88 -0.20 19.50
N LEU A 74 7.12 1.00 20.04
CA LEU A 74 6.25 2.15 19.84
C LEU A 74 6.09 2.51 18.35
N PHE A 75 7.19 2.63 17.61
CA PHE A 75 7.14 2.97 16.18
C PHE A 75 6.46 1.88 15.35
N LEU A 76 6.72 0.60 15.66
CA LEU A 76 5.99 -0.50 15.03
C LEU A 76 4.48 -0.40 15.33
N THR A 77 4.10 -0.21 16.59
CA THR A 77 2.68 -0.10 16.98
C THR A 77 1.99 1.07 16.27
N LEU A 78 2.64 2.23 16.15
CA LEU A 78 2.10 3.38 15.42
C LEU A 78 1.88 3.07 13.93
N SER A 79 2.86 2.42 13.27
CA SER A 79 2.73 1.96 11.88
C SER A 79 1.58 0.98 11.69
N LEU A 80 1.45 -0.01 12.58
CA LEU A 80 0.37 -1.00 12.53
C LEU A 80 -1.00 -0.34 12.75
N ILE A 81 -1.12 0.57 13.72
CA ILE A 81 -2.37 1.31 13.98
C ILE A 81 -2.75 2.15 12.75
N ALA A 82 -1.80 2.82 12.09
CA ALA A 82 -2.07 3.61 10.90
C ALA A 82 -2.60 2.73 9.74
N ASN A 83 -1.92 1.62 9.44
CA ASN A 83 -2.34 0.71 8.37
C ASN A 83 -3.69 0.04 8.64
N ILE A 84 -3.88 -0.48 9.86
CA ILE A 84 -5.15 -1.09 10.27
C ILE A 84 -6.26 -0.03 10.28
N GLY A 85 -5.97 1.19 10.73
CA GLY A 85 -6.90 2.31 10.69
C GLY A 85 -7.37 2.64 9.28
N VAL A 86 -6.45 2.68 8.31
CA VAL A 86 -6.79 2.85 6.87
C VAL A 86 -7.72 1.72 6.40
N LEU A 87 -7.44 0.47 6.75
CA LEU A 87 -8.33 -0.64 6.41
C LEU A 87 -9.71 -0.52 7.06
N ILE A 88 -9.77 -0.17 8.34
CA ILE A 88 -11.05 -0.02 9.05
C ILE A 88 -11.87 1.09 8.40
N ILE A 89 -11.30 2.27 8.18
CA ILE A 89 -12.01 3.43 7.63
C ILE A 89 -12.48 3.19 6.21
N PHE A 90 -11.60 2.70 5.33
CA PHE A 90 -11.95 2.61 3.91
C PHE A 90 -12.64 1.30 3.54
N LYS A 91 -12.24 0.16 4.15
CA LYS A 91 -12.73 -1.17 3.76
C LYS A 91 -13.87 -1.67 4.64
N TYR A 92 -13.78 -1.49 5.95
CA TYR A 92 -14.72 -2.11 6.89
C TYR A 92 -15.78 -1.15 7.44
N TYR A 93 -15.63 0.17 7.28
CA TYR A 93 -16.55 1.15 7.85
C TYR A 93 -18.00 0.90 7.43
N ASN A 94 -18.30 0.83 6.13
CA ASN A 94 -19.66 0.61 5.66
C ASN A 94 -20.22 -0.75 6.09
N PHE A 95 -19.37 -1.78 6.18
CA PHE A 95 -19.76 -3.10 6.68
C PHE A 95 -20.13 -3.03 8.16
N ILE A 96 -19.31 -2.39 8.99
CA ILE A 96 -19.58 -2.17 10.41
C ILE A 96 -20.86 -1.35 10.58
N ASN A 97 -21.00 -0.27 9.80
CA ASN A 97 -22.16 0.61 9.84
C ASN A 97 -23.45 -0.12 9.46
N PHE A 98 -23.40 -1.00 8.47
CA PHE A 98 -24.53 -1.83 8.07
C PHE A 98 -24.97 -2.79 9.17
N ASN A 99 -24.02 -3.49 9.80
CA ASN A 99 -24.33 -4.40 10.91
C ASN A 99 -24.87 -3.64 12.13
N LEU A 100 -24.29 -2.46 12.44
CA LEU A 100 -24.75 -1.61 13.52
C LEU A 100 -26.16 -1.07 13.26
N THR A 101 -26.46 -0.68 12.01
CA THR A 101 -27.81 -0.27 11.60
C THR A 101 -28.80 -1.41 11.83
N SER A 102 -28.47 -2.61 11.35
CA SER A 102 -29.33 -3.79 11.50
C SER A 102 -29.59 -4.12 12.98
N PHE A 103 -28.57 -4.00 13.82
CA PHE A 103 -28.69 -4.19 15.27
C PHE A 103 -29.53 -3.11 15.95
N LEU A 104 -29.29 -1.83 15.66
CA LEU A 104 -30.05 -0.72 16.26
C LEU A 104 -31.52 -0.72 15.82
N THR A 105 -31.80 -1.03 14.56
CA THR A 105 -33.19 -1.15 14.07
C THR A 105 -33.94 -2.28 14.79
N SER A 106 -33.26 -3.37 15.16
CA SER A 106 -33.87 -4.43 15.99
C SER A 106 -34.25 -3.95 17.41
N LEU A 107 -33.61 -2.89 17.90
CA LEU A 107 -33.87 -2.23 19.18
C LEU A 107 -34.73 -0.96 19.03
N ASN A 108 -35.42 -0.77 17.90
CA ASN A 108 -36.19 0.43 17.55
C ASN A 108 -35.41 1.75 17.65
N HIS A 109 -34.09 1.70 17.48
CA HIS A 109 -33.22 2.88 17.41
C HIS A 109 -32.73 3.13 15.99
N ASN A 110 -32.59 4.39 15.63
CA ASN A 110 -32.02 4.79 14.34
C ASN A 110 -30.51 5.02 14.46
N ASN A 111 -29.77 4.55 13.46
CA ASN A 111 -28.34 4.79 13.38
C ASN A 111 -28.06 6.18 12.78
N PRO A 112 -27.37 7.09 13.49
CA PRO A 112 -27.05 8.42 12.97
C PRO A 112 -25.84 8.45 12.03
N LEU A 113 -25.09 7.33 11.90
CA LEU A 113 -23.84 7.30 11.15
C LEU A 113 -24.10 7.21 9.63
N PRO A 114 -23.58 8.15 8.82
CA PRO A 114 -23.77 8.15 7.37
C PRO A 114 -22.95 7.03 6.70
N TYR A 115 -23.41 6.53 5.55
CA TYR A 115 -22.59 5.65 4.71
C TYR A 115 -21.59 6.47 3.89
N PHE A 116 -20.37 5.95 3.75
CA PHE A 116 -19.38 6.53 2.83
C PHE A 116 -19.58 5.99 1.42
N SER A 117 -19.75 6.87 0.44
CA SER A 117 -19.81 6.52 -0.99
C SER A 117 -18.43 6.37 -1.64
N ILE A 118 -17.39 6.10 -0.84
CA ILE A 118 -16.02 5.98 -1.33
C ILE A 118 -15.87 4.61 -1.98
N LEU A 119 -15.70 4.60 -3.30
CA LEU A 119 -15.25 3.41 -4.02
C LEU A 119 -13.90 2.98 -3.44
N LEU A 120 -13.66 1.68 -3.28
CA LEU A 120 -12.45 1.16 -2.67
C LEU A 120 -11.29 1.09 -3.67
N PRO A 121 -10.04 1.41 -3.27
CA PRO A 121 -8.89 1.13 -4.10
C PRO A 121 -8.74 -0.38 -4.30
N ILE A 122 -8.66 -0.80 -5.56
CA ILE A 122 -8.33 -2.19 -5.88
C ILE A 122 -6.96 -2.50 -5.27
N GLY A 123 -6.90 -3.54 -4.44
CA GLY A 123 -5.68 -3.97 -3.77
C GLY A 123 -5.22 -3.12 -2.58
N LEU A 124 -6.08 -2.27 -2.00
CA LEU A 124 -5.76 -1.54 -0.75
C LEU A 124 -5.22 -2.48 0.34
N SER A 125 -5.89 -3.63 0.54
CA SER A 125 -5.43 -4.63 1.50
C SER A 125 -4.03 -5.16 1.19
N PHE A 126 -3.75 -5.43 -0.09
CA PHE A 126 -2.44 -5.91 -0.51
C PHE A 126 -1.33 -4.90 -0.15
N HIS A 127 -1.53 -3.63 -0.53
CA HIS A 127 -0.59 -2.55 -0.21
C HIS A 127 -0.37 -2.39 1.29
N THR A 128 -1.44 -2.38 2.09
CA THR A 128 -1.33 -2.24 3.54
C THR A 128 -0.61 -3.43 4.18
N PHE A 129 -0.88 -4.67 3.76
CA PHE A 129 -0.19 -5.83 4.29
C PHE A 129 1.28 -5.88 3.85
N GLN A 130 1.58 -5.46 2.64
CA GLN A 130 2.96 -5.35 2.14
C GLN A 130 3.76 -4.29 2.90
N ALA A 131 3.14 -3.14 3.19
CA ALA A 131 3.76 -2.06 3.96
C ALA A 131 3.97 -2.46 5.44
N MET A 132 2.98 -3.12 6.07
CA MET A 132 3.13 -3.71 7.41
C MET A 132 4.19 -4.81 7.44
N SER A 133 4.25 -5.67 6.42
CA SER A 133 5.27 -6.71 6.33
C SER A 133 6.67 -6.09 6.35
N TYR A 134 6.88 -4.96 5.68
CA TYR A 134 8.15 -4.25 5.74
C TYR A 134 8.49 -3.77 7.15
N THR A 135 7.59 -3.07 7.84
CA THR A 135 7.89 -2.54 9.19
C THR A 135 8.09 -3.65 10.23
N ILE A 136 7.37 -4.78 10.10
CA ILE A 136 7.54 -5.98 10.92
C ILE A 136 8.92 -6.62 10.68
N GLU A 137 9.35 -6.78 9.44
CA GLU A 137 10.65 -7.39 9.13
C GLU A 137 11.83 -6.52 9.58
N VAL A 138 11.71 -5.19 9.46
CA VAL A 138 12.69 -4.23 10.02
C VAL A 138 12.71 -4.30 11.55
N TYR A 139 11.55 -4.42 12.20
CA TYR A 139 11.47 -4.59 13.65
C TYR A 139 12.11 -5.90 14.13
N ARG A 140 11.91 -6.99 13.38
CA ARG A 140 12.53 -8.29 13.68
C ARG A 140 14.03 -8.32 13.44
N GLY A 141 14.57 -7.35 12.70
CA GLY A 141 15.98 -7.31 12.32
C GLY A 141 16.31 -8.23 11.14
N ASN A 142 15.29 -8.71 10.42
CA ASN A 142 15.45 -9.58 9.26
C ASN A 142 15.76 -8.81 7.97
N HIS A 143 15.60 -7.48 7.98
CA HIS A 143 15.89 -6.60 6.85
C HIS A 143 16.25 -5.19 7.37
N PRO A 144 17.28 -4.53 6.83
CA PRO A 144 17.59 -3.13 7.18
C PRO A 144 16.50 -2.16 6.70
N ALA A 145 16.41 -0.96 7.25
CA ALA A 145 15.45 0.01 6.72
C ALA A 145 15.90 0.51 5.33
N GLU A 146 14.98 0.58 4.37
CA GLU A 146 15.25 1.20 3.08
C GLU A 146 15.35 2.73 3.26
N LYS A 147 16.45 3.30 2.78
CA LYS A 147 16.78 4.72 2.93
C LYS A 147 16.35 5.52 1.72
N HIS A 148 16.12 4.89 0.58
CA HIS A 148 15.66 5.55 -0.63
C HIS A 148 14.12 5.55 -0.72
N PHE A 149 13.49 6.70 -0.43
CA PHE A 149 12.03 6.84 -0.42
C PHE A 149 11.37 6.34 -1.72
N GLY A 150 11.92 6.68 -2.89
CA GLY A 150 11.36 6.25 -4.18
C GLY A 150 11.40 4.74 -4.41
N ILE A 151 12.39 4.03 -3.86
CA ILE A 151 12.50 2.57 -4.01
C ILE A 151 11.52 1.90 -3.06
N TYR A 152 11.37 2.44 -1.85
CA TYR A 152 10.35 1.98 -0.91
C TYR A 152 8.93 2.22 -1.45
N ALA A 153 8.65 3.40 -2.00
CA ALA A 153 7.37 3.71 -2.62
C ALA A 153 7.09 2.77 -3.80
N LEU A 154 8.10 2.49 -4.64
CA LEU A 154 8.00 1.52 -5.74
C LEU A 154 7.67 0.13 -5.20
N TYR A 155 8.35 -0.33 -4.15
CA TYR A 155 8.06 -1.61 -3.52
C TYR A 155 6.60 -1.72 -3.12
N VAL A 156 6.07 -0.73 -2.39
CA VAL A 156 4.66 -0.76 -1.97
C VAL A 156 3.72 -0.71 -3.16
N MET A 157 4.03 0.09 -4.19
CA MET A 157 3.13 0.34 -5.31
C MET A 157 3.45 -0.48 -6.56
N PHE A 158 4.20 -1.57 -6.50
CA PHE A 158 4.63 -2.24 -7.72
C PHE A 158 3.43 -2.85 -8.46
N TYR A 159 3.03 -2.25 -9.60
CA TYR A 159 1.77 -2.57 -10.27
C TYR A 159 1.65 -4.03 -10.74
N PRO A 160 2.72 -4.73 -11.17
CA PRO A 160 2.61 -6.13 -11.58
C PRO A 160 2.25 -7.06 -10.43
N GLN A 161 2.61 -6.69 -9.20
CA GLN A 161 2.47 -7.56 -8.03
C GLN A 161 1.00 -7.73 -7.60
N LEU A 162 0.16 -6.75 -7.92
CA LEU A 162 -1.23 -6.70 -7.48
C LEU A 162 -2.15 -7.75 -8.13
N VAL A 163 -1.69 -8.43 -9.19
CA VAL A 163 -2.52 -9.32 -10.03
C VAL A 163 -2.58 -10.75 -9.52
N ALA A 164 -1.46 -11.27 -9.00
CA ALA A 164 -1.30 -12.72 -8.87
C ALA A 164 -0.25 -13.19 -7.86
N GLY A 165 0.36 -12.29 -7.09
CA GLY A 165 1.44 -12.66 -6.15
C GLY A 165 0.95 -12.89 -4.72
N PRO A 166 1.60 -13.79 -3.95
CA PRO A 166 1.58 -13.66 -2.50
C PRO A 166 2.11 -12.29 -2.09
N ILE A 167 1.81 -11.86 -0.86
CA ILE A 167 2.40 -10.63 -0.32
C ILE A 167 3.93 -10.84 -0.26
N GLU A 168 4.65 -10.20 -1.17
CA GLU A 168 6.10 -10.34 -1.24
C GLU A 168 6.75 -9.67 -0.05
N ARG A 169 7.80 -10.31 0.43
CA ARG A 169 8.60 -9.79 1.53
C ARG A 169 9.68 -8.84 1.00
N PRO A 170 10.08 -7.83 1.78
CA PRO A 170 11.07 -6.85 1.35
C PRO A 170 12.40 -7.49 0.92
N GLN A 171 12.81 -8.59 1.57
CA GLN A 171 14.06 -9.29 1.26
C GLN A 171 14.13 -9.83 -0.18
N ASN A 172 12.98 -10.15 -0.79
CA ASN A 172 12.93 -10.76 -2.12
C ASN A 172 12.96 -9.73 -3.24
N ILE A 173 12.38 -8.54 -3.01
CA ILE A 173 12.05 -7.58 -4.07
C ILE A 173 12.97 -6.35 -4.05
N LEU A 174 13.28 -5.79 -2.87
CA LEU A 174 13.90 -4.45 -2.79
C LEU A 174 15.26 -4.36 -3.47
N TYR A 175 16.06 -5.43 -3.43
CA TYR A 175 17.37 -5.45 -4.07
C TYR A 175 17.28 -5.48 -5.61
N GLN A 176 16.16 -5.94 -6.18
CA GLN A 176 15.97 -6.03 -7.64
C GLN A 176 15.71 -4.66 -8.30
N PHE A 177 15.39 -3.64 -7.51
CA PHE A 177 15.14 -2.28 -8.00
C PHE A 177 16.39 -1.40 -8.09
N ARG A 178 17.56 -1.92 -7.69
CA ARG A 178 18.85 -1.21 -7.75
C ARG A 178 19.65 -1.70 -8.94
#